data_AF-A0A3L8S7T8-F1
#
_entry.id   AF-A0A3L8S7T8-F1
#
_cell.length_a   1.000
_cell.length_b   1.000
_cell.length_c   1.000
_cell.angle_alpha   90.00
_cell.angle_beta   90.00
_cell.angle_gamma   90.00
#
_symmetry.space_group_name_H-M   'P 1'
#
loop_
_entity.id
_entity.type
_entity.pdbx_description
1 polymer ?
#
loop_
_entity_poly.entity_id
_entity_poly.type
_entity_poly.pdbx_seq_one_letter_code
_entity_poly.pdbx_strand_id
1 'polypeptide(L)'
;MDFKEKKIEGLNFVRCLSAYHAPVLTEKLHETTLAVAQEVKNLRSGVSRAAVVCLGDLFTHLKKSMDQELDNAVKVLLHKAGESNTFIREEVDKALKAMVNNVTPARALCSLINGGQSDIKRLGCISEHRDWFFIGLIERTLKHLAKRNYLKEN
;
A
#
# COMPACT_ATOMS: atom_id res chain seq x y z
N MET A 1 -15.78 13.45 21.70
CA MET A 1 -15.12 12.88 20.51
C MET A 1 -13.95 12.04 20.98
N ASP A 2 -14.06 10.74 20.79
CA ASP A 2 -13.05 9.77 21.24
C ASP A 2 -11.75 9.94 20.42
N PHE A 3 -10.61 9.63 21.04
CA PHE A 3 -9.29 9.73 20.38
C PHE A 3 -9.20 8.90 19.08
N LYS A 4 -9.99 7.83 18.93
CA LYS A 4 -10.08 7.05 17.68
C LYS A 4 -10.76 7.81 16.56
N GLU A 5 -11.82 8.53 16.87
CA GLU A 5 -12.62 9.28 15.89
C GLU A 5 -11.78 10.39 15.28
N LYS A 6 -11.01 11.11 16.10
CA LYS A 6 -10.07 12.14 15.61
C LYS A 6 -9.01 11.58 14.64
N LYS A 7 -8.50 10.37 14.89
CA LYS A 7 -7.56 9.72 13.97
C LYS A 7 -8.22 9.36 12.63
N ILE A 8 -9.43 8.80 12.67
CA ILE A 8 -10.19 8.45 11.46
C ILE A 8 -10.53 9.70 10.66
N GLU A 9 -10.94 10.78 11.33
CA GLU A 9 -11.21 12.07 10.70
C GLU A 9 -9.97 12.64 10.03
N GLY A 10 -8.81 12.62 10.70
CA GLY A 10 -7.54 13.03 10.11
C GLY A 10 -7.16 12.21 8.87
N LEU A 11 -7.36 10.88 8.91
CA LEU A 11 -7.14 10.01 7.76
C LEU A 11 -8.07 10.33 6.59
N ASN A 12 -9.35 10.62 6.86
CA ASN A 12 -10.30 11.04 5.84
C ASN A 12 -9.93 12.40 5.23
N PHE A 13 -9.38 13.32 6.02
CA PHE A 13 -8.90 14.60 5.52
C PHE A 13 -7.72 14.42 4.55
N VAL A 14 -6.76 13.54 4.89
CA VAL A 14 -5.65 13.18 3.98
C VAL A 14 -6.18 12.59 2.67
N ARG A 15 -7.21 11.76 2.71
CA ARG A 15 -7.86 11.21 1.50
C ARG A 15 -8.43 12.31 0.61
N CYS A 16 -9.21 13.23 1.19
CA CYS A 16 -9.74 14.38 0.46
C CYS A 16 -8.61 15.24 -0.14
N LEU A 17 -7.56 15.53 0.62
CA LEU A 17 -6.42 16.28 0.11
C LEU A 17 -5.73 15.55 -1.04
N SER A 18 -5.56 14.23 -0.96
CA SER A 18 -4.97 13.45 -2.05
C SER A 18 -5.81 13.52 -3.32
N ALA A 19 -7.15 13.53 -3.20
CA ALA A 19 -8.06 13.56 -4.32
C ALA A 19 -8.22 14.95 -4.96
N TYR A 20 -8.28 16.00 -4.15
CA TYR A 20 -8.63 17.36 -4.61
C TYR A 20 -7.47 18.36 -4.58
N HIS A 21 -6.45 18.13 -3.74
CA HIS A 21 -5.35 19.05 -3.48
C HIS A 21 -3.98 18.34 -3.41
N ALA A 22 -3.74 17.42 -4.34
CA ALA A 22 -2.52 16.61 -4.41
C ALA A 22 -1.18 17.40 -4.31
N PRO A 23 -1.02 18.61 -4.87
CA PRO A 23 0.23 19.37 -4.76
C PRO A 23 0.63 19.69 -3.31
N VAL A 24 -0.34 20.09 -2.48
CA VAL A 24 -0.12 20.42 -1.05
C VAL A 24 0.37 19.20 -0.29
N LEU A 25 -0.21 18.03 -0.60
CA LEU A 25 0.18 16.79 0.05
C LEU A 25 1.55 16.29 -0.45
N THR A 26 1.92 16.60 -1.69
CA THR A 26 3.19 16.19 -2.28
C THR A 26 4.37 16.90 -1.61
N GLU A 27 4.22 18.16 -1.18
CA GLU A 27 5.24 18.90 -0.44
C GLU A 27 5.57 18.26 0.92
N LYS A 28 4.58 17.64 1.57
CA LYS A 28 4.72 16.97 2.88
C LYS A 28 4.45 15.48 2.80
N LEU A 29 4.77 14.88 1.66
CA LEU A 29 4.36 13.51 1.36
C LEU A 29 5.01 12.50 2.29
N HIS A 30 6.30 12.69 2.58
CA HIS A 30 7.05 11.81 3.46
C HIS A 30 6.44 11.76 4.86
N GLU A 31 6.25 12.93 5.49
CA GLU A 31 5.66 13.04 6.82
C GLU A 31 4.24 12.46 6.86
N THR A 32 3.43 12.78 5.83
CA THR A 32 2.05 12.28 5.72
C THR A 32 2.03 10.76 5.59
N THR A 33 2.84 10.20 4.70
CA THR A 33 2.89 8.75 4.46
C THR A 33 3.42 8.01 5.68
N LEU A 34 4.40 8.57 6.40
CA LEU A 34 4.91 8.01 7.64
C LEU A 34 3.82 7.99 8.73
N ALA A 35 3.07 9.08 8.89
CA ALA A 35 1.97 9.14 9.84
C ALA A 35 0.87 8.11 9.53
N VAL A 36 0.45 7.99 8.26
CA VAL A 36 -0.53 6.98 7.84
C VAL A 36 0.03 5.57 8.07
N ALA A 37 1.31 5.32 7.75
CA ALA A 37 1.97 4.04 7.96
C ALA A 37 2.04 3.63 9.45
N GLN A 38 2.19 4.60 10.36
CA GLN A 38 2.09 4.35 11.80
C GLN A 38 0.66 3.92 12.19
N GLU A 39 -0.37 4.55 11.62
CA GLU A 39 -1.75 4.16 11.89
C GLU A 39 -2.13 2.80 11.29
N VAL A 40 -1.50 2.35 10.21
CA VAL A 40 -1.69 0.98 9.68
C VAL A 40 -1.35 -0.06 10.75
N LYS A 41 -0.31 0.18 11.56
CA LYS A 41 0.11 -0.72 12.66
C LYS A 41 -0.75 -0.59 13.91
N ASN A 42 -1.76 0.29 13.94
CA ASN A 42 -2.59 0.51 15.10
C ASN A 42 -3.36 -0.77 15.51
N LEU A 43 -3.42 -1.04 16.81
CA LEU A 43 -4.11 -2.22 17.38
C LEU A 43 -5.63 -2.15 17.22
N ARG A 44 -6.18 -0.95 17.04
CA ARG A 44 -7.62 -0.74 16.85
C ARG A 44 -7.95 -0.94 15.37
N SER A 45 -8.66 -2.02 15.07
CA SER A 45 -9.05 -2.44 13.72
C SER A 45 -9.70 -1.33 12.88
N GLY A 46 -10.55 -0.49 13.48
CA GLY A 46 -11.19 0.64 12.77
C GLY A 46 -10.21 1.71 12.29
N VAL A 47 -9.26 2.12 13.12
CA VAL A 47 -8.24 3.13 12.76
C VAL A 47 -7.26 2.54 11.74
N SER A 48 -6.81 1.31 11.98
CA SER A 48 -5.90 0.61 11.08
C SER A 48 -6.52 0.40 9.70
N ARG A 49 -7.78 -0.03 9.64
CA ARG A 49 -8.50 -0.18 8.36
C ARG A 49 -8.62 1.15 7.63
N ALA A 50 -9.02 2.22 8.32
CA ALA A 50 -9.09 3.55 7.71
C ALA A 50 -7.72 4.00 7.16
N ALA A 51 -6.63 3.66 7.85
CA ALA A 51 -5.28 3.98 7.42
C ALA A 51 -4.86 3.18 6.18
N VAL A 52 -5.17 1.88 6.11
CA VAL A 52 -4.92 1.04 4.94
C VAL A 52 -5.65 1.58 3.70
N VAL A 53 -6.93 1.93 3.87
CA VAL A 53 -7.72 2.53 2.78
C VAL A 53 -7.14 3.88 2.36
N CYS A 54 -6.75 4.72 3.33
CA CYS A 54 -6.10 5.99 3.05
C CYS A 54 -4.81 5.81 2.23
N LEU A 55 -3.96 4.84 2.59
CA LEU A 55 -2.75 4.51 1.84
C LEU A 55 -3.07 4.08 0.39
N GLY A 56 -4.15 3.31 0.19
CA GLY A 56 -4.65 2.93 -1.14
C GLY A 56 -5.08 4.12 -2.01
N ASP A 57 -5.75 5.10 -1.41
CA ASP A 57 -6.15 6.33 -2.08
C ASP A 57 -4.93 7.19 -2.45
N LEU A 58 -3.93 7.28 -1.57
CA LEU A 58 -2.66 7.95 -1.87
C LEU A 58 -1.98 7.35 -3.10
N PHE A 59 -1.92 6.01 -3.20
CA PHE A 59 -1.38 5.36 -4.40
C PHE A 59 -2.17 5.70 -5.66
N THR A 60 -3.50 5.77 -5.55
CA THR A 60 -4.40 6.02 -6.68
C THR A 60 -4.30 7.46 -7.20
N HIS A 61 -4.21 8.44 -6.29
CA HIS A 61 -4.22 9.85 -6.65
C HIS A 61 -2.83 10.41 -6.93
N LEU A 62 -1.83 10.06 -6.12
CA LEU A 62 -0.47 10.62 -6.22
C LEU A 62 0.43 9.84 -7.17
N LYS A 63 0.14 8.56 -7.42
CA LYS A 63 0.80 7.74 -8.44
C LYS A 63 2.33 7.76 -8.28
N LYS A 64 3.06 8.27 -9.27
CA LYS A 64 4.54 8.32 -9.29
C LYS A 64 5.15 9.13 -8.15
N SER A 65 4.42 10.10 -7.59
CA SER A 65 4.92 10.88 -6.44
C SER A 65 5.14 9.99 -5.21
N MET A 66 4.43 8.86 -5.11
CA MET A 66 4.60 7.87 -4.04
C MET A 66 5.82 6.96 -4.22
N ASP A 67 6.54 7.03 -5.35
CA ASP A 67 7.58 6.04 -5.67
C ASP A 67 8.72 5.97 -4.63
N GLN A 68 8.97 7.08 -3.91
CA GLN A 68 9.98 7.16 -2.84
C GLN A 68 9.50 6.53 -1.53
N GLU A 69 8.20 6.59 -1.26
CA GLU A 69 7.60 6.10 -0.01
C GLU A 69 7.10 4.64 -0.11
N LEU A 70 7.11 4.08 -1.32
CA LEU A 70 6.65 2.72 -1.61
C LEU A 70 7.28 1.65 -0.74
N ASP A 71 8.60 1.70 -0.52
CA ASP A 71 9.32 0.65 0.23
C ASP A 71 8.79 0.56 1.68
N ASN A 72 8.58 1.70 2.33
CA ASN A 72 8.01 1.74 3.68
C ASN A 72 6.52 1.36 3.68
N ALA A 73 5.74 1.89 2.74
CA ALA A 73 4.32 1.64 2.63
C ALA A 73 4.00 0.14 2.38
N VAL A 74 4.71 -0.50 1.46
CA VAL A 74 4.59 -1.94 1.19
C VAL A 74 4.98 -2.73 2.42
N LYS A 75 6.11 -2.41 3.06
CA LYS A 75 6.56 -3.12 4.27
C LYS A 75 5.51 -3.10 5.38
N VAL A 76 4.91 -1.94 5.67
CA VAL A 76 3.88 -1.88 6.73
C VAL A 76 2.60 -2.60 6.36
N LEU A 77 2.21 -2.60 5.08
CA LEU A 77 1.05 -3.33 4.57
C LEU A 77 1.26 -4.85 4.67
N LEU A 78 2.42 -5.36 4.25
CA LEU A 78 2.74 -6.78 4.31
C LEU A 78 2.82 -7.29 5.75
N HIS A 79 3.50 -6.53 6.62
CA HIS A 79 3.53 -6.83 8.04
C HIS A 79 2.11 -6.89 8.63
N LYS A 80 1.25 -5.91 8.28
CA LYS A 80 -0.13 -5.89 8.76
C LYS A 80 -0.97 -7.04 8.22
N ALA A 81 -0.78 -7.41 6.96
CA ALA A 81 -1.43 -8.57 6.37
C ALA A 81 -1.02 -9.87 7.07
N GLY A 82 0.21 -9.97 7.59
CA GLY A 82 0.66 -11.10 8.41
C GLY A 82 -0.09 -11.26 9.72
N GLU A 83 -0.34 -10.14 10.42
CA GLU A 83 -0.95 -10.13 11.77
C GLU A 83 -2.48 -10.12 11.79
N SER A 84 -3.12 -9.67 10.70
CA SER A 84 -4.55 -9.35 10.72
C SER A 84 -5.44 -10.50 10.26
N ASN A 85 -6.73 -10.38 10.57
CA ASN A 85 -7.83 -11.22 10.11
C ASN A 85 -8.22 -10.95 8.64
N THR A 86 -9.00 -11.84 8.04
CA THR A 86 -9.38 -11.83 6.61
C THR A 86 -9.90 -10.47 6.12
N PHE A 87 -10.77 -9.81 6.88
CA PHE A 87 -11.30 -8.49 6.52
C PHE A 87 -10.24 -7.40 6.33
N ILE A 88 -9.25 -7.30 7.21
CA ILE A 88 -8.18 -6.29 7.05
C ILE A 88 -7.24 -6.71 5.91
N ARG A 89 -6.98 -8.02 5.76
CA ARG A 89 -6.17 -8.54 4.64
C ARG A 89 -6.77 -8.18 3.28
N GLU A 90 -8.09 -8.24 3.13
CA GLU A 90 -8.77 -7.81 1.90
C GLU A 90 -8.54 -6.32 1.58
N GLU A 91 -8.55 -5.46 2.59
CA GLU A 91 -8.31 -4.02 2.40
C GLU A 91 -6.83 -3.76 2.06
N VAL A 92 -5.91 -4.53 2.65
CA VAL A 92 -4.49 -4.49 2.28
C VAL A 92 -4.28 -4.96 0.84
N ASP A 93 -4.94 -6.03 0.41
CA ASP A 93 -4.90 -6.49 -0.99
C ASP A 93 -5.39 -5.40 -1.94
N LYS A 94 -6.53 -4.77 -1.66
CA LYS A 94 -7.04 -3.64 -2.45
C LYS A 94 -6.02 -2.50 -2.55
N ALA A 95 -5.35 -2.15 -1.46
CA ALA A 95 -4.33 -1.11 -1.45
C ALA A 95 -3.10 -1.49 -2.28
N LEU A 96 -2.59 -2.73 -2.15
CA LEU A 96 -1.47 -3.24 -2.96
C LEU A 96 -1.82 -3.33 -4.45
N LYS A 97 -3.06 -3.69 -4.77
CA LYS A 97 -3.55 -3.70 -6.15
C LYS A 97 -3.63 -2.28 -6.72
N ALA A 98 -4.14 -1.32 -5.94
CA ALA A 98 -4.17 0.09 -6.32
C ALA A 98 -2.76 0.62 -6.57
N MET A 99 -1.80 0.24 -5.72
CA MET A 99 -0.38 0.55 -5.89
C MET A 99 0.14 0.09 -7.25
N VAL A 100 0.10 -1.23 -7.54
CA VAL A 100 0.65 -1.80 -8.79
C VAL A 100 0.03 -1.18 -10.04
N ASN A 101 -1.25 -0.81 -9.99
CA ASN A 101 -1.95 -0.22 -11.13
C ASN A 101 -1.60 1.27 -11.37
N ASN A 102 -1.20 2.00 -10.33
CA ASN A 102 -1.07 3.46 -10.40
C ASN A 102 0.38 3.97 -10.35
N VAL A 103 1.27 3.30 -9.61
CA VAL A 103 2.66 3.73 -9.43
C VAL A 103 3.56 3.21 -10.56
N THR A 104 4.86 3.54 -10.51
CA THR A 104 5.82 3.01 -11.51
C THR A 104 5.98 1.49 -11.33
N PRO A 105 5.68 0.66 -12.34
CA PRO A 105 5.65 -0.80 -12.15
C PRO A 105 7.00 -1.40 -11.77
N ALA A 106 8.11 -0.84 -12.25
CA ALA A 106 9.45 -1.24 -11.86
C ALA A 106 9.71 -0.97 -10.36
N ARG A 107 9.25 0.18 -9.85
CA ARG A 107 9.34 0.53 -8.42
C ARG A 107 8.40 -0.32 -7.57
N ALA A 108 7.18 -0.59 -8.05
CA ALA A 108 6.26 -1.51 -7.39
C ALA A 108 6.90 -2.89 -7.21
N LEU A 109 7.53 -3.42 -8.27
CA LEU A 109 8.23 -4.71 -8.23
C LEU A 109 9.41 -4.69 -7.24
N CYS A 110 10.30 -3.70 -7.33
CA CYS A 110 11.43 -3.57 -6.41
C CYS A 110 10.95 -3.47 -4.94
N SER A 111 9.91 -2.68 -4.69
CA SER A 111 9.37 -2.49 -3.33
C SER A 111 8.70 -3.76 -2.80
N LEU A 112 8.01 -4.51 -3.66
CA LEU A 112 7.44 -5.82 -3.30
C LEU A 112 8.53 -6.84 -2.97
N ILE A 113 9.63 -6.89 -3.74
CA ILE A 113 10.76 -7.77 -3.47
C ILE A 113 11.41 -7.40 -2.13
N ASN A 114 11.71 -6.11 -1.92
CA ASN A 114 12.34 -5.61 -0.70
C ASN A 114 11.45 -5.78 0.54
N GLY A 115 10.15 -5.45 0.42
CA GLY A 115 9.17 -5.62 1.48
C GLY A 115 8.92 -7.09 1.82
N GLY A 116 8.84 -7.94 0.79
CA GLY A 116 8.64 -9.38 0.93
C GLY A 116 9.79 -10.09 1.65
N GLN A 117 11.05 -9.74 1.36
CA GLN A 117 12.21 -10.37 2.02
C GLN A 117 12.22 -10.22 3.55
N SER A 118 11.65 -9.14 4.07
CA SER A 118 11.57 -8.87 5.51
C SER A 118 10.57 -9.81 6.22
N ASP A 119 9.46 -10.12 5.56
CA ASP A 119 8.33 -10.87 6.14
C ASP A 119 8.25 -12.32 5.65
N ILE A 120 8.94 -12.70 4.56
CA ILE A 120 9.03 -14.09 4.04
C ILE A 120 9.54 -15.05 5.12
N LYS A 121 10.49 -14.62 5.97
CA LYS A 121 10.95 -15.42 7.11
C LYS A 121 9.85 -15.69 8.16
N ARG A 122 8.81 -14.87 8.21
CA ARG A 122 7.66 -15.00 9.14
C ARG A 122 6.44 -15.67 8.47
N LEU A 123 6.32 -15.55 7.15
CA LEU A 123 5.27 -16.15 6.32
C LEU A 123 5.47 -17.66 6.10
N GLY A 124 6.65 -18.21 6.41
CA GLY A 124 6.92 -19.65 6.38
C GLY A 124 6.08 -20.52 7.34
N CYS A 125 5.19 -19.93 8.16
CA CYS A 125 4.38 -20.68 9.12
C CYS A 125 2.88 -20.79 8.78
N ILE A 126 2.41 -20.37 7.58
CA ILE A 126 0.98 -20.55 7.24
C ILE A 126 0.76 -20.95 5.77
N SER A 127 0.78 -22.26 5.56
CA SER A 127 0.75 -23.06 4.32
C SER A 127 -0.28 -22.71 3.22
N GLU A 128 0.13 -23.08 2.00
CA GLU A 128 -0.60 -23.50 0.79
C GLU A 128 -1.39 -22.49 -0.06
N HIS A 129 -1.98 -21.43 0.48
CA HIS A 129 -2.78 -20.48 -0.35
C HIS A 129 -2.14 -19.09 -0.56
N ARG A 130 -1.03 -18.81 0.13
CA ARG A 130 -0.42 -17.46 0.18
C ARG A 130 0.71 -17.22 -0.82
N ASP A 131 1.44 -18.25 -1.21
CA ASP A 131 2.52 -18.11 -2.20
C ASP A 131 1.97 -17.72 -3.58
N TRP A 132 0.83 -18.27 -3.97
CA TRP A 132 0.14 -17.92 -5.23
C TRP A 132 -0.32 -16.46 -5.31
N PHE A 133 -0.62 -15.82 -4.17
CA PHE A 133 -1.03 -14.43 -4.18
C PHE A 133 0.17 -13.50 -4.41
N PHE A 134 1.28 -13.70 -3.69
CA PHE A 134 2.47 -12.87 -3.84
C PHE A 134 3.16 -13.13 -5.19
N ILE A 135 3.29 -14.40 -5.57
CA ILE A 135 3.76 -14.80 -6.90
C ILE A 135 2.81 -14.27 -7.98
N GLY A 136 1.49 -14.35 -7.78
CA GLY A 136 0.50 -13.83 -8.72
C GLY A 136 0.51 -12.30 -8.82
N LEU A 137 0.80 -11.56 -7.75
CA LEU A 137 0.97 -10.10 -7.77
C LEU A 137 2.25 -9.71 -8.51
N ILE A 138 3.35 -10.43 -8.28
CA ILE A 138 4.60 -10.27 -9.02
C ILE A 138 4.39 -10.60 -10.51
N GLU A 139 3.75 -11.74 -10.83
CA GLU A 139 3.47 -12.16 -12.20
C GLU A 139 2.53 -11.19 -12.93
N ARG A 140 1.52 -10.64 -12.24
CA ARG A 140 0.66 -9.57 -12.78
C ARG A 140 1.46 -8.28 -13.03
N THR A 141 2.33 -7.91 -12.11
CA THR A 141 3.20 -6.72 -12.28
C THR A 141 4.15 -6.92 -13.45
N LEU A 142 4.73 -8.11 -13.61
CA LEU A 142 5.57 -8.49 -14.75
C LEU A 142 4.79 -8.50 -16.07
N LYS A 143 3.57 -9.06 -16.11
CA LYS A 143 2.69 -8.98 -17.28
C LYS A 143 2.33 -7.53 -17.63
N HIS A 144 2.09 -6.69 -16.62
CA HIS A 144 1.80 -5.28 -16.85
C HIS A 144 3.03 -4.51 -17.37
N LEU A 145 4.23 -4.82 -16.87
CA LEU A 145 5.51 -4.31 -17.38
C LEU A 145 5.74 -4.73 -18.84
N ALA A 146 5.58 -6.01 -19.14
CA ALA A 146 5.73 -6.55 -20.49
C ALA A 146 4.77 -5.86 -21.47
N LYS A 147 3.50 -5.69 -21.08
CA LYS A 147 2.50 -4.99 -21.92
C LYS A 147 2.83 -3.51 -22.14
N ARG A 148 3.39 -2.81 -21.13
CA ARG A 148 3.78 -1.39 -21.25
C ARG A 148 5.01 -1.18 -22.11
N ASN A 149 5.98 -2.09 -22.09
CA ASN A 149 7.15 -2.03 -22.97
C ASN A 149 6.78 -2.37 -24.41
N TYR A 150 5.92 -3.38 -24.63
CA TYR A 150 5.47 -3.78 -25.97
C TYR A 150 4.69 -2.67 -26.71
N LEU A 151 3.97 -1.80 -25.99
CA LEU A 151 3.25 -0.65 -26.55
C LEU A 151 4.13 0.59 -26.78
N LYS A 152 5.38 0.59 -26.33
CA LYS A 152 6.34 1.70 -26.60
C LYS A 152 7.27 1.43 -27.79
N GLU A 153 7.27 0.21 -28.32
CA GLU A 153 8.06 -0.21 -29.48
C GLU A 153 7.25 -0.37 -30.78
N ASN A 154 5.98 0.07 -30.79
CA ASN A 154 5.14 0.19 -31.99
C ASN A 154 4.54 1.59 -32.07
#